data_AF-A0A4U7EE86-F1
#
_entry.id   AF-A0A4U7EE86-F1
#
_cell.length_a   1.000
_cell.length_b   1.000
_cell.length_c   1.000
_cell.angle_alpha   90.00
_cell.angle_beta   90.00
_cell.angle_gamma   90.00
#
_symmetry.space_group_name_H-M   'P 1'
#
loop_
_entity.id
_entity.type
_entity.pdbx_description
1 polymer ?
#
loop_
_entity_poly.entity_id
_entity_poly.type
_entity_poly.pdbx_seq_one_letter_code
_entity_poly.pdbx_strand_id
1 'polypeptide(L)'
;MRTPLAAAGLVALGLLLMANPLFLPVSVDEPDPAYTHTVQPVGEGSVAGIESPVTGVENGPSGQNGSNGSNASDAVVAYDDLSPDARAAFDRARDAPEGGFGVEDPDERVESLAYPAEPTLGDGLLIVERAGERYEFWTRTVEREPGAVVAQRVFLQPVAFLVGFLAVVAGAAVALRGRLGEE
;
A
#
# COMPACT_ATOMS: atom_id res chain seq x y z
N MET A 1 10.27 -43.49 -33.25
CA MET A 1 9.49 -43.52 -31.98
C MET A 1 9.86 -42.44 -30.96
N ARG A 2 11.10 -41.91 -30.89
CA ARG A 2 11.48 -40.92 -29.86
C ARG A 2 11.01 -39.47 -30.14
N THR A 3 10.88 -39.11 -31.41
CA THR A 3 10.48 -37.77 -31.89
C THR A 3 9.09 -37.31 -31.45
N PRO A 4 8.01 -38.11 -31.54
CA PRO A 4 6.68 -37.68 -31.11
C PRO A 4 6.57 -37.49 -29.60
N LEU A 5 7.30 -38.31 -28.82
CA LEU A 5 7.37 -38.21 -27.36
C LEU A 5 8.08 -36.93 -26.92
N ALA A 6 9.15 -36.53 -27.62
CA ALA A 6 9.85 -35.28 -27.37
C ALA A 6 9.00 -34.04 -27.70
N ALA A 7 8.23 -34.07 -28.80
CA ALA A 7 7.33 -32.99 -29.17
C ALA A 7 6.18 -32.82 -28.14
N ALA A 8 5.56 -33.92 -27.73
CA ALA A 8 4.52 -33.90 -26.69
C ALA A 8 5.05 -33.39 -25.34
N GLY A 9 6.28 -33.79 -24.97
CA GLY A 9 6.93 -33.32 -23.75
C GLY A 9 7.19 -31.80 -23.76
N LEU A 10 7.66 -31.24 -24.87
CA LEU A 10 7.91 -29.80 -25.01
C LEU A 10 6.63 -28.97 -24.95
N VAL A 11 5.56 -29.44 -25.60
CA VAL A 11 4.26 -28.76 -25.56
C VAL A 11 3.65 -28.82 -24.17
N ALA A 12 3.69 -29.98 -23.50
CA ALA A 12 3.18 -30.11 -22.14
C ALA A 12 3.96 -29.23 -21.15
N LEU A 13 5.30 -29.22 -21.24
CA LEU A 13 6.16 -28.35 -20.42
C LEU A 13 5.88 -26.87 -20.67
N GLY A 14 5.75 -26.47 -21.94
CA GLY A 14 5.47 -25.09 -22.31
C GLY A 14 4.11 -24.60 -21.83
N LEU A 15 3.07 -25.43 -21.96
CA LEU A 15 1.74 -25.14 -21.42
C LEU A 15 1.76 -25.06 -19.90
N LEU A 16 2.52 -25.91 -19.20
CA LEU A 16 2.62 -25.89 -17.75
C LEU A 16 3.31 -24.61 -17.25
N LEU A 17 4.36 -24.17 -17.94
CA LEU A 17 5.05 -22.89 -17.66
C LEU A 17 4.16 -21.67 -17.93
N MET A 18 3.34 -21.69 -18.99
CA MET A 18 2.44 -20.58 -19.33
C MET A 18 1.17 -20.55 -18.47
N ALA A 19 0.64 -21.71 -18.09
CA ALA A 19 -0.62 -21.81 -17.35
C ALA A 19 -0.46 -21.50 -15.87
N ASN A 20 0.74 -21.63 -15.29
CA ASN A 20 0.89 -21.43 -13.85
C ASN A 20 2.25 -20.87 -13.41
N PRO A 21 2.54 -19.59 -13.70
CA PRO A 21 3.71 -18.90 -13.15
C PRO A 21 3.63 -18.65 -11.63
N LEU A 22 2.58 -19.11 -10.93
CA LEU A 22 2.37 -18.95 -9.48
C LEU A 22 2.98 -20.08 -8.63
N PHE A 23 3.42 -21.20 -9.23
CA PHE A 23 4.07 -22.31 -8.50
C PHE A 23 5.60 -22.20 -8.44
N LEU A 24 6.18 -21.16 -9.05
CA LEU A 24 7.57 -20.83 -8.78
C LEU A 24 7.65 -20.38 -7.31
N PRO A 25 8.52 -20.97 -6.48
CA PRO A 25 8.67 -20.55 -5.10
C PRO A 25 9.07 -19.08 -5.10
N VAL A 26 8.11 -18.24 -4.70
CA VAL A 26 8.38 -16.84 -4.40
C VAL A 26 8.96 -16.83 -2.99
N SER A 27 10.13 -16.22 -2.83
CA SER A 27 10.69 -16.01 -1.50
C SER A 27 9.67 -15.21 -0.71
N VAL A 28 9.02 -15.82 0.28
CA VAL A 28 8.15 -15.09 1.20
C VAL A 28 9.09 -14.42 2.18
N ASP A 29 9.59 -13.24 1.80
CA ASP A 29 10.37 -12.42 2.71
C ASP A 29 9.44 -11.74 3.72
N GLU A 30 9.98 -11.34 4.86
CA GLU A 30 9.23 -10.60 5.88
C GLU A 30 8.71 -9.28 5.24
N PRO A 31 7.42 -8.91 5.42
CA PRO A 31 6.88 -7.67 4.89
C PRO A 31 7.70 -6.45 5.33
N ASP A 32 7.93 -5.53 4.40
CA ASP A 32 8.77 -4.35 4.61
C ASP A 32 7.89 -3.20 5.16
N PRO A 33 8.09 -2.75 6.41
CA PRO A 33 7.24 -1.73 7.01
C PRO A 33 7.57 -0.36 6.42
N ALA A 34 6.58 0.30 5.82
CA ALA A 34 6.68 1.69 5.41
C ALA A 34 5.86 2.59 6.34
N TYR A 35 6.44 3.71 6.74
CA TYR A 35 5.80 4.69 7.62
C TYR A 35 5.27 5.84 6.77
N THR A 36 3.97 6.12 6.84
CA THR A 36 3.35 7.16 6.01
C THR A 36 2.81 8.30 6.85
N HIS A 37 2.95 9.52 6.34
CA HIS A 37 2.48 10.77 6.91
C HIS A 37 1.53 11.42 5.91
N THR A 38 0.27 11.66 6.30
CA THR A 38 -0.70 12.34 5.42
C THR A 38 -1.42 13.45 6.16
N VAL A 39 -1.60 14.59 5.50
CA VAL A 39 -2.25 15.80 5.99
C VAL A 39 -3.41 16.15 5.06
N GLN A 40 -4.60 16.26 5.64
CA GLN A 40 -5.80 16.67 4.92
C GLN A 40 -6.55 17.75 5.72
N PRO A 41 -7.15 18.77 5.08
CA PRO A 41 -8.06 19.67 5.79
C PRO A 41 -9.26 18.90 6.35
N VAL A 42 -9.68 19.25 7.56
CA VAL A 42 -10.90 18.70 8.17
C VAL A 42 -12.11 19.18 7.36
N GLY A 43 -12.96 18.25 6.89
CA GLY A 43 -14.15 18.53 6.06
C GLY A 43 -15.31 17.57 6.33
N GLU A 44 -16.40 17.70 5.56
CA GLU A 44 -17.57 16.81 5.62
C GLU A 44 -17.15 15.38 5.20
N GLY A 45 -16.96 14.49 6.19
CA GLY A 45 -16.38 13.15 6.00
C GLY A 45 -15.12 12.88 6.84
N SER A 46 -14.65 13.88 7.60
CA SER A 46 -13.58 13.75 8.60
C SER A 46 -13.91 12.67 9.63
N VAL A 47 -12.93 11.80 9.90
CA VAL A 47 -13.08 10.66 10.83
C VAL A 47 -13.17 11.16 12.27
N ALA A 48 -12.64 12.36 12.54
CA ALA A 48 -12.73 13.00 13.84
C ALA A 48 -14.13 13.55 14.17
N GLY A 49 -15.09 13.52 13.24
CA GLY A 49 -16.48 13.93 13.51
C GLY A 49 -16.60 15.37 14.02
N ILE A 50 -15.63 16.23 13.70
CA ILE A 50 -15.64 17.63 14.14
C ILE A 50 -16.44 18.39 13.11
N GLU A 51 -17.75 18.51 13.34
CA GLU A 51 -18.58 19.49 12.64
C GLU A 51 -17.90 20.86 12.75
N SER A 52 -17.62 21.49 11.61
CA SER A 52 -17.07 22.85 11.50
C SER A 52 -17.75 23.82 12.49
N PRO A 53 -17.06 24.85 13.00
CA PRO A 53 -17.67 25.75 13.98
C PRO A 53 -18.90 26.41 13.35
N VAL A 54 -20.07 26.05 13.86
CA VAL A 54 -21.34 26.70 13.53
C VAL A 54 -21.24 28.15 14.00
N THR A 55 -20.94 29.05 13.08
CA THR A 55 -21.22 30.47 13.28
C THR A 55 -22.73 30.65 13.26
N GLY A 56 -23.35 30.79 14.44
CA GLY A 56 -24.69 31.39 14.59
C GLY A 56 -25.74 30.53 15.30
N VAL A 57 -25.91 30.79 16.60
CA VAL A 57 -27.14 30.85 17.44
C VAL A 57 -28.36 29.93 17.12
N GLU A 58 -28.81 29.12 18.11
CA GLU A 58 -30.15 29.15 18.78
C GLU A 58 -30.66 27.77 19.29
N ASN A 59 -30.78 27.65 20.62
CA ASN A 59 -31.79 26.93 21.43
C ASN A 59 -32.16 25.44 21.17
N GLY A 60 -31.96 24.58 22.19
CA GLY A 60 -32.76 23.36 22.41
C GLY A 60 -32.09 22.29 23.29
N PRO A 61 -32.74 21.76 24.37
CA PRO A 61 -32.05 20.94 25.37
C PRO A 61 -32.14 19.42 25.15
N SER A 62 -31.17 18.74 25.75
CA SER A 62 -31.18 17.35 26.27
C SER A 62 -31.27 16.18 25.29
N GLY A 63 -30.16 15.45 25.21
CA GLY A 63 -30.05 14.11 24.64
C GLY A 63 -28.77 13.42 25.09
N GLN A 64 -28.66 13.14 26.39
CA GLN A 64 -27.60 12.31 26.95
C GLN A 64 -27.74 10.88 26.41
N ASN A 65 -26.80 10.44 25.57
CA ASN A 65 -26.61 9.03 25.28
C ASN A 65 -25.11 8.73 25.30
N GLY A 66 -24.73 7.75 26.12
CA GLY A 66 -23.34 7.45 26.44
C GLY A 66 -22.55 7.01 25.20
N SER A 67 -21.48 7.72 24.95
CA SER A 67 -20.27 7.15 24.38
C SER A 67 -19.13 7.63 25.26
N ASN A 68 -18.24 6.70 25.63
CA ASN A 68 -17.02 6.99 26.36
C ASN A 68 -16.03 7.66 25.39
N GLY A 69 -16.44 8.80 24.83
CA GLY A 69 -15.67 9.58 23.87
C GLY A 69 -14.78 10.54 24.63
N SER A 70 -13.47 10.32 24.54
CA SER A 70 -12.48 11.36 24.75
C SER A 70 -12.98 12.65 24.10
N ASN A 71 -13.16 13.72 24.89
CA ASN A 71 -13.71 14.98 24.40
C ASN A 71 -12.95 15.38 23.12
N ALA A 72 -13.64 15.55 21.99
CA ALA A 72 -13.00 15.87 20.70
C ALA A 72 -12.15 17.16 20.74
N SER A 73 -12.41 18.05 21.72
CA SER A 73 -11.62 19.24 22.02
C SER A 73 -10.26 18.96 22.68
N ASP A 74 -10.08 17.81 23.33
CA ASP A 74 -8.81 17.36 23.93
C ASP A 74 -7.88 16.72 22.88
N ALA A 75 -8.41 16.51 21.67
CA ALA A 75 -7.71 15.90 20.54
C ALA A 75 -7.17 16.90 19.52
N VAL A 76 -7.49 18.19 19.71
CA VAL A 76 -6.96 19.28 18.89
C VAL A 76 -5.66 19.77 19.51
N VAL A 77 -4.58 19.64 18.76
CA VAL A 77 -3.24 20.06 19.15
C VAL A 77 -2.90 21.33 18.36
N ALA A 78 -2.45 22.38 19.03
CA ALA A 78 -1.97 23.56 18.33
C ALA A 78 -0.68 23.21 17.57
N TYR A 79 -0.52 23.73 16.36
CA TYR A 79 0.69 23.49 15.56
C TYR A 79 1.98 23.83 16.34
N ASP A 80 1.95 24.87 17.18
CA ASP A 80 3.11 25.29 17.97
C ASP A 80 3.46 24.33 19.13
N ASP A 81 2.50 23.51 19.56
CA ASP A 81 2.69 22.49 20.60
C ASP A 81 3.29 21.19 20.04
N LEU A 82 3.33 21.04 18.72
CA LEU A 82 4.01 19.93 18.07
C LEU A 82 5.53 20.03 18.27
N SER A 83 6.17 18.88 18.47
CA SER A 83 7.63 18.79 18.46
C SER A 83 8.20 19.35 17.15
N PRO A 84 9.44 19.88 17.15
CA PRO A 84 10.05 20.41 15.93
C PRO A 84 10.03 19.42 14.76
N ASP A 85 10.29 18.14 15.03
CA ASP A 85 10.32 17.09 14.02
C ASP A 85 8.91 16.74 13.53
N ALA A 86 7.91 16.75 14.41
CA ALA A 86 6.51 16.56 14.02
C ALA A 86 6.00 17.72 13.16
N ARG A 87 6.41 18.97 13.44
CA ARG A 87 6.10 20.13 12.58
C ARG A 87 6.73 19.99 11.20
N ALA A 88 8.01 19.62 11.14
CA ALA A 88 8.70 19.41 9.88
C ALA A 88 8.03 18.31 9.04
N ALA A 89 7.60 17.21 9.66
CA ALA A 89 6.85 16.16 8.99
C ALA A 89 5.45 16.64 8.55
N PHE A 90 4.73 17.37 9.40
CA PHE A 90 3.43 17.95 9.03
C PHE A 90 3.55 18.87 7.81
N ASP A 91 4.51 19.80 7.81
CA ASP A 91 4.70 20.73 6.70
C ASP A 91 5.13 19.99 5.42
N ARG A 92 6.04 19.01 5.54
CA ARG A 92 6.44 18.17 4.41
C ARG A 92 5.27 17.39 3.81
N ALA A 93 4.41 16.81 4.64
CA ALA A 93 3.23 16.10 4.17
C ALA A 93 2.23 17.05 3.49
N ARG A 94 1.98 18.21 4.09
CA ARG A 94 1.10 19.23 3.52
C ARG A 94 1.57 19.72 2.15
N ASP A 95 2.87 19.95 2.00
CA ASP A 95 3.46 20.51 0.78
C ASP A 95 3.67 19.43 -0.31
N ALA A 96 3.49 18.16 0.01
CA ALA A 96 3.61 17.06 -0.93
C ALA A 96 2.41 17.02 -1.92
N PRO A 97 2.62 16.55 -3.17
CA PRO A 97 1.64 16.62 -4.26
C PRO A 97 0.34 15.82 -4.04
N GLU A 98 0.21 15.05 -2.96
CA GLU A 98 -1.02 14.34 -2.57
C GLU A 98 -1.37 14.54 -1.10
N GLY A 99 -0.77 15.56 -0.45
CA GLY A 99 -0.93 15.78 0.98
C GLY A 99 -0.26 14.71 1.83
N GLY A 100 0.75 13.99 1.31
CA GLY A 100 1.46 13.00 2.11
C GLY A 100 2.78 12.50 1.53
N PHE A 101 3.58 11.86 2.38
CA PHE A 101 4.82 11.20 2.01
C PHE A 101 5.01 9.91 2.81
N GLY A 102 5.92 9.06 2.33
CA GLY A 102 6.32 7.83 3.01
C GLY A 102 7.80 7.85 3.34
N VAL A 103 8.15 7.13 4.40
CA VAL A 103 9.51 6.89 4.88
C VAL A 103 9.68 5.38 5.00
N GLU A 104 10.79 4.86 4.47
CA GLU A 104 11.10 3.43 4.47
C GLU A 104 12.11 3.09 5.56
N ASP A 105 13.04 4.00 5.85
CA ASP A 105 14.02 3.82 6.92
C ASP A 105 13.36 4.06 8.30
N PRO A 106 13.36 3.06 9.22
CA PRO A 106 12.82 3.25 10.56
C PRO A 106 13.55 4.34 11.36
N ASP A 107 14.81 4.64 11.06
CA ASP A 107 15.58 5.69 11.74
C ASP A 107 15.18 7.10 11.26
N GLU A 108 14.50 7.21 10.12
CA GLU A 108 13.95 8.47 9.60
C GLU A 108 12.54 8.78 10.15
N ARG A 109 11.97 7.89 10.97
CA ARG A 109 10.68 8.12 11.62
C ARG A 109 10.77 9.25 12.63
N VAL A 110 9.70 10.03 12.72
CA VAL A 110 9.55 11.00 13.80
C VAL A 110 9.20 10.26 15.09
N GLU A 111 10.14 10.16 16.03
CA GLU A 111 9.98 9.41 17.29
C GLU A 111 8.83 9.91 18.17
N SER A 112 8.48 11.20 18.08
CA SER A 112 7.38 11.78 18.86
C SER A 112 6.00 11.40 18.34
N LEU A 113 5.89 10.68 17.22
CA LEU A 113 4.63 10.27 16.60
C LEU A 113 4.43 8.76 16.71
N ALA A 114 3.16 8.36 16.86
CA ALA A 114 2.78 6.95 16.84
C ALA A 114 2.51 6.49 15.40
N TYR A 115 2.82 5.22 15.10
CA TYR A 115 2.61 4.61 13.79
C TYR A 115 1.87 3.28 13.93
N PRO A 116 0.61 3.29 14.39
CA PRO A 116 -0.21 2.07 14.36
C PRO A 116 -0.52 1.66 12.92
N ALA A 117 -0.86 0.38 12.71
CA ALA A 117 -1.38 -0.09 11.43
C ALA A 117 -2.77 0.52 11.13
N GLU A 118 -3.57 0.70 12.18
CA GLU A 118 -4.91 1.29 12.15
C GLU A 118 -4.94 2.55 13.03
N PRO A 119 -4.78 3.74 12.45
CA PRO A 119 -4.76 4.98 13.21
C PRO A 119 -6.11 5.32 13.83
N THR A 120 -6.04 5.84 15.05
CA THR A 120 -7.18 6.38 15.78
C THR A 120 -6.82 7.74 16.38
N LEU A 121 -7.82 8.52 16.75
CA LEU A 121 -7.60 9.88 17.25
C LEU A 121 -6.82 9.85 18.58
N GLY A 122 -5.66 10.52 18.60
CA GLY A 122 -4.67 10.46 19.68
C GLY A 122 -3.61 9.36 19.52
N ASP A 123 -3.81 8.41 18.59
CA ASP A 123 -2.88 7.32 18.29
C ASP A 123 -2.75 7.13 16.78
N GLY A 124 -1.78 7.83 16.18
CA GLY A 124 -1.59 7.84 14.73
C GLY A 124 -2.53 8.78 13.97
N LEU A 125 -3.46 9.46 14.63
CA LEU A 125 -4.24 10.57 14.07
C LEU A 125 -4.27 11.74 15.04
N LEU A 126 -3.82 12.91 14.59
CA LEU A 126 -3.85 14.16 15.34
C LEU A 126 -4.68 15.20 14.58
N ILE A 127 -5.45 16.02 15.31
CA ILE A 127 -6.09 17.20 14.72
C ILE A 127 -5.22 18.41 15.00
N VAL A 128 -4.54 18.91 13.97
CA VAL A 128 -3.59 20.01 14.09
C VAL A 128 -4.28 21.32 13.70
N GLU A 129 -4.33 22.27 14.64
CA GLU A 129 -4.82 23.63 14.36
C GLU A 129 -3.65 24.54 13.96
N ARG A 130 -3.73 25.12 12.76
CA ARG A 130 -2.72 26.04 12.22
C ARG A 130 -3.40 27.22 11.53
N ALA A 131 -3.06 28.43 11.95
CA ALA A 131 -3.60 29.68 11.37
C ALA A 131 -5.15 29.74 11.33
N GLY A 132 -5.83 29.13 12.31
CA GLY A 132 -7.29 29.07 12.40
C GLY A 132 -7.94 27.98 11.55
N GLU A 133 -7.16 27.19 10.83
CA GLU A 133 -7.62 26.03 10.06
C GLU A 133 -7.23 24.73 10.77
N ARG A 134 -8.04 23.69 10.62
CA ARG A 134 -7.81 22.38 11.22
C ARG A 134 -7.46 21.35 10.15
N TYR A 135 -6.47 20.54 10.48
CA TYR A 135 -5.93 19.50 9.62
C TYR A 135 -5.93 18.16 10.34
N GLU A 136 -6.33 17.11 9.66
CA GLU A 136 -6.07 15.76 10.10
C GLU A 136 -4.65 15.37 9.69
N PHE A 137 -3.81 15.10 10.68
CA PHE A 137 -2.47 14.60 10.49
C PHE A 137 -2.43 13.12 10.87
N TRP A 138 -2.34 12.27 9.86
CA TRP A 138 -2.32 10.82 10.01
C TRP A 138 -0.89 10.29 9.89
N THR A 139 -0.54 9.38 10.80
CA THR A 139 0.70 8.61 10.81
C THR A 139 0.39 7.14 11.00
N ARG A 140 0.87 6.30 10.07
CA ARG A 140 0.60 4.85 10.12
C ARG A 140 1.74 4.03 9.56
N THR A 141 1.79 2.76 9.96
CA THR A 141 2.62 1.75 9.32
C THR A 141 1.79 1.01 8.27
N VAL A 142 2.35 0.89 7.06
CA VAL A 142 1.79 0.11 5.96
C VAL A 142 2.79 -1.00 5.65
N GLU A 143 2.35 -2.24 5.73
CA GLU A 143 3.13 -3.39 5.27
C GLU A 143 3.13 -3.42 3.75
N ARG A 144 4.30 -3.33 3.13
CA ARG A 144 4.45 -3.48 1.67
C ARG A 144 4.98 -4.86 1.33
N GLU A 145 4.61 -5.32 0.13
CA GLU A 145 5.26 -6.49 -0.45
C GLU A 145 6.77 -6.22 -0.57
N PRO A 146 7.64 -7.14 -0.12
CA PRO A 146 9.08 -6.95 -0.19
C PRO A 146 9.53 -6.66 -1.63
N GLY A 147 10.44 -5.70 -1.82
CA GLY A 147 10.90 -5.31 -3.16
C GLY A 147 11.47 -6.49 -3.97
N ALA A 148 12.07 -7.48 -3.29
CA ALA A 148 12.54 -8.72 -3.90
C ALA A 148 11.41 -9.57 -4.49
N VAL A 149 10.25 -9.62 -3.82
CA VAL A 149 9.04 -10.32 -4.27
C VAL A 149 8.47 -9.63 -5.51
N VAL A 150 8.40 -8.30 -5.50
CA VAL A 150 7.95 -7.50 -6.64
C VAL A 150 8.88 -7.71 -7.84
N ALA A 151 10.20 -7.64 -7.64
CA ALA A 151 11.19 -7.88 -8.69
C ALA A 151 11.09 -9.30 -9.26
N GLN A 152 10.95 -10.32 -8.40
CA GLN A 152 10.76 -11.69 -8.83
C GLN A 152 9.48 -11.82 -9.69
N ARG A 153 8.38 -11.19 -9.29
CA ARG A 153 7.14 -11.25 -10.06
C ARG A 153 7.26 -10.55 -11.42
N VAL A 154 7.88 -9.38 -11.45
CA VAL A 154 8.03 -8.55 -12.66
C VAL A 154 9.02 -9.16 -13.65
N PHE A 155 10.06 -9.85 -13.21
CA PHE A 155 11.08 -10.42 -14.11
C PHE A 155 10.92 -11.93 -14.34
N LEU A 156 10.66 -12.71 -13.30
CA LEU A 156 10.64 -14.17 -13.40
C LEU A 156 9.39 -14.66 -14.14
N GLN A 157 8.23 -14.04 -13.93
CA GLN A 157 6.98 -14.47 -14.60
C GLN A 157 7.02 -14.23 -16.12
N PRO A 158 7.45 -13.05 -16.63
CA PRO A 158 7.55 -12.85 -18.08
C PRO A 158 8.60 -13.75 -18.75
N VAL A 159 9.72 -14.00 -18.08
CA VAL A 159 10.76 -14.91 -18.59
C VAL A 159 10.26 -16.35 -18.64
N ALA A 160 9.62 -16.84 -17.58
CA ALA A 160 9.04 -18.19 -17.55
C ALA A 160 7.97 -18.37 -18.63
N PHE A 161 7.12 -17.35 -18.84
CA PHE A 161 6.14 -17.32 -19.91
C PHE A 161 6.81 -17.39 -21.29
N LEU A 162 7.85 -16.59 -21.53
CA LEU A 162 8.57 -16.58 -22.80
C LEU A 162 9.24 -17.93 -23.10
N VAL A 163 9.87 -18.53 -22.09
CA VAL A 163 10.46 -19.88 -22.22
C VAL A 163 9.38 -20.92 -22.52
N GLY A 164 8.23 -20.85 -21.83
CA GLY A 164 7.10 -21.73 -22.10
C GLY A 164 6.58 -21.59 -23.53
N PHE A 165 6.40 -20.36 -24.00
CA PHE A 165 5.99 -20.07 -25.37
C PHE A 165 6.97 -20.65 -26.41
N LEU A 166 8.27 -20.43 -26.22
CA LEU A 166 9.30 -20.97 -27.12
C LEU A 166 9.33 -22.50 -27.12
N ALA A 167 9.09 -23.14 -25.98
CA ALA A 167 8.99 -24.60 -25.89
C ALA A 167 7.79 -25.14 -26.71
N VAL A 168 6.64 -24.48 -26.66
CA VAL A 168 5.47 -24.84 -27.49
C VAL A 168 5.79 -24.70 -28.98
N VAL A 169 6.40 -23.58 -29.39
CA VAL A 169 6.79 -23.33 -30.79
C VAL A 169 7.78 -24.39 -31.27
N ALA A 170 8.79 -24.71 -30.46
CA ALA A 170 9.77 -25.75 -30.77
C ALA A 170 9.11 -27.13 -30.88
N GLY A 171 8.18 -27.46 -29.98
CA GLY A 171 7.40 -28.70 -30.05
C GLY A 171 6.59 -28.82 -31.35
N ALA A 172 5.91 -27.74 -31.76
CA ALA A 172 5.16 -27.69 -33.02
C ALA A 172 6.08 -27.86 -34.23
N ALA A 173 7.23 -27.19 -34.26
CA ALA A 173 8.20 -27.29 -35.35
C ALA A 173 8.79 -28.72 -35.48
N VAL A 174 9.09 -29.38 -34.36
CA VAL A 174 9.58 -30.77 -34.34
C VAL A 174 8.52 -31.75 -34.84
N ALA A 175 7.26 -31.55 -34.45
CA ALA A 175 6.15 -32.38 -34.93
C ALA A 175 5.94 -32.22 -36.45
N LEU A 176 5.99 -30.98 -36.96
CA LEU A 176 5.86 -30.69 -38.39
C LEU A 176 7.01 -31.31 -39.20
N ARG A 177 8.24 -31.23 -38.68
CA ARG A 177 9.42 -31.83 -39.32
C ARG A 177 9.37 -33.36 -39.36
N GLY A 178 8.82 -34.00 -38.32
CA GLY A 178 8.60 -35.44 -38.32
C GLY A 178 7.66 -35.89 -39.43
N ARG A 179 6.60 -35.11 -39.68
CA ARG A 179 5.60 -35.40 -40.73
C ARG A 179 6.14 -35.21 -42.15
N LEU A 180 7.08 -34.29 -42.36
CA LEU A 180 7.70 -34.02 -43.67
C LEU A 180 8.86 -34.97 -44.02
N GLY A 181 9.33 -35.79 -43.08
CA GLY A 181 10.42 -36.76 -43.29
C GLY A 181 9.93 -38.20 -43.45
N GLU A 182 8.62 -38.43 -43.47
CA GLU A 182 7.97 -39.75 -43.65
C GLU A 182 7.47 -39.97 -45.10
N GLU A 183 7.82 -39.09 -46.05
CA GLU A 183 7.62 -39.26 -47.51
C GLU A 183 8.86 -39.81 -48.21
#